data_AF-A4SZ73-F1
#
_entry.id   AF-A4SZ73-F1
#
_cell.length_a   1.000
_cell.length_b   1.000
_cell.length_c   1.000
_cell.angle_alpha   90.00
_cell.angle_beta   90.00
_cell.angle_gamma   90.00
#
_symmetry.space_group_name_H-M   'P 1'
#
loop_
_entity.id
_entity.type
_entity.pdbx_description
1 polymer ?
#
loop_
_entity_poly.entity_id
_entity_poly.type
_entity_poly.pdbx_seq_one_letter_code
_entity_poly.pdbx_strand_id
1 'polypeptide(L)'
;MKTKLLSLFAVFSLVACTAPVTQQEVQQAQFPAQPKQAEIDKEVAAFMKAKIMNPDSAQKECAPPRKAWARQNADKPADFGWMVVCDINAKDNSGNLTGIKSYMILFTTNGVKTYDPTTFFLNINEHVQFLDLIGKK
;
A
#
# COMPACT_ATOMS: atom_id res chain seq x y z
N MET A 1 5.97 -59.35 -20.18
CA MET A 1 7.03 -58.73 -19.34
C MET A 1 7.35 -57.38 -19.96
N LYS A 2 6.76 -56.28 -19.47
CA LYS A 2 7.34 -55.30 -18.50
C LYS A 2 8.73 -54.77 -18.90
N THR A 3 8.75 -53.66 -19.63
CA THR A 3 9.81 -52.63 -19.52
C THR A 3 9.17 -51.26 -19.71
N LYS A 4 9.01 -50.56 -18.57
CA LYS A 4 8.62 -49.15 -18.53
C LYS A 4 9.89 -48.33 -18.69
N LEU A 5 9.99 -47.50 -19.73
CA LEU A 5 10.92 -46.36 -19.73
C LEU A 5 10.11 -45.11 -19.40
N LEU A 6 10.12 -44.75 -18.12
CA LEU A 6 9.78 -43.40 -17.68
C LEU A 6 10.90 -42.47 -18.16
N SER A 7 10.61 -41.61 -19.14
CA SER A 7 11.47 -40.46 -19.42
C SER A 7 10.93 -39.25 -18.67
N LEU A 8 11.72 -38.85 -17.69
CA LEU A 8 11.49 -37.83 -16.69
C LEU A 8 11.68 -36.44 -17.32
N PHE A 9 10.62 -35.86 -17.90
CA PHE A 9 10.62 -34.43 -18.20
C PHE A 9 10.36 -33.66 -16.90
N ALA A 10 11.45 -33.27 -16.24
CA ALA A 10 11.43 -32.39 -15.09
C ALA A 10 10.85 -31.03 -15.50
N VAL A 11 9.59 -30.81 -15.17
CA VAL A 11 8.93 -29.51 -15.23
C VAL A 11 9.58 -28.64 -14.15
N PHE A 12 10.51 -27.78 -14.55
CA PHE A 12 10.93 -26.63 -13.74
C PHE A 12 9.75 -25.66 -13.69
N SER A 13 8.80 -25.93 -12.80
CA SER A 13 7.83 -24.93 -12.36
C SER A 13 8.60 -23.87 -11.59
N LEU A 14 8.94 -22.77 -12.26
CA LEU A 14 9.28 -21.49 -11.64
C LEU A 14 8.07 -21.04 -10.82
N VAL A 15 7.96 -21.55 -9.58
CA VAL A 15 7.09 -20.97 -8.57
C VAL A 15 7.66 -19.59 -8.30
N ALA A 16 7.03 -18.57 -8.86
CA ALA A 16 7.22 -17.19 -8.42
C ALA A 16 6.69 -17.12 -6.98
N CYS A 17 7.53 -17.51 -6.01
CA CYS A 17 7.23 -17.37 -4.60
C CYS A 17 7.11 -15.88 -4.30
N THR A 18 5.88 -15.41 -4.16
CA THR A 18 5.58 -14.16 -3.46
C THR A 18 6.01 -14.37 -2.01
N ALA A 19 7.19 -13.88 -1.63
CA ALA A 19 7.65 -13.99 -0.26
C ALA A 19 6.77 -13.07 0.62
N PRO A 20 6.09 -13.59 1.65
CA PRO A 20 5.37 -12.75 2.59
C PRO A 20 6.36 -11.94 3.44
N VAL A 21 5.94 -10.75 3.89
CA VAL A 21 6.72 -9.99 4.88
C VAL A 21 6.79 -10.81 6.18
N THR A 22 8.00 -11.08 6.63
CA THR A 22 8.28 -11.94 7.78
C THR A 22 8.14 -11.18 9.10
N GLN A 23 7.88 -11.93 10.18
CA GLN A 23 7.85 -11.33 11.52
C GLN A 23 9.20 -10.73 11.92
N GLN A 24 10.31 -11.29 11.42
CA GLN A 24 11.64 -10.76 11.65
C GLN A 24 11.82 -9.39 10.99
N GLU A 25 11.36 -9.20 9.75
CA GLU A 25 11.36 -7.90 9.08
C GLU A 25 10.52 -6.87 9.86
N VAL A 26 9.35 -7.26 10.37
CA VAL A 26 8.49 -6.39 11.20
C VAL A 26 9.20 -5.96 12.50
N GLN A 27 9.95 -6.87 13.14
CA GLN A 27 10.68 -6.57 14.38
C GLN A 27 11.90 -5.66 14.15
N GLN A 28 12.56 -5.80 13.00
CA GLN A 28 13.75 -5.01 12.64
C GLN A 28 13.40 -3.69 11.93
N ALA A 29 12.13 -3.48 11.58
CA ALA A 29 11.65 -2.32 10.88
C ALA A 29 11.95 -1.02 11.64
N GLN A 30 12.54 -0.06 10.93
CA GLN A 30 12.76 1.29 11.42
C GLN A 30 11.59 2.18 10.99
N PHE A 31 11.09 2.96 11.94
CA PHE A 31 10.02 3.91 11.69
C PHE A 31 10.56 5.33 11.91
N PRO A 32 10.26 6.29 11.03
CA PRO A 32 10.54 7.68 11.33
C PRO A 32 9.68 8.15 12.51
N ALA A 33 9.96 9.36 12.99
CA ALA A 33 9.05 10.02 13.93
C ALA A 33 7.62 10.03 13.35
N GLN A 34 6.63 9.81 14.21
CA GLN A 34 5.23 9.84 13.78
C GLN A 34 4.92 11.22 13.19
N PRO A 35 4.37 11.28 11.95
CA PRO A 35 4.13 12.55 11.30
C PRO A 35 3.09 13.35 12.09
N LYS A 36 3.35 14.66 12.24
CA LYS A 36 2.39 15.58 12.85
C LYS A 36 1.29 15.93 11.85
N GLN A 37 0.14 16.40 12.34
CA GLN A 37 -0.99 16.78 11.50
C GLN A 37 -0.59 17.76 10.37
N ALA A 38 0.26 18.75 10.66
CA ALA A 38 0.72 19.72 9.65
C ALA A 38 1.54 19.07 8.52
N GLU A 39 2.33 18.05 8.82
CA GLU A 39 3.11 17.30 7.81
C GLU A 39 2.18 16.43 6.98
N ILE A 40 1.21 15.78 7.61
CA ILE A 40 0.17 15.00 6.94
C ILE A 40 -0.60 15.90 5.97
N ASP A 41 -1.09 17.05 6.43
CA ASP A 41 -1.87 17.97 5.60
C ASP A 41 -1.06 18.51 4.42
N LYS A 42 0.23 18.81 4.63
CA LYS A 42 1.14 19.24 3.56
C LYS A 42 1.26 18.17 2.46
N GLU A 43 1.57 16.93 2.84
CA GLU A 43 1.80 15.85 1.88
C GLU A 43 0.50 15.43 1.18
N VAL A 44 -0.63 15.42 1.90
CA VAL A 44 -1.93 15.13 1.29
C VAL A 44 -2.34 16.23 0.33
N ALA A 45 -2.13 17.51 0.67
CA ALA A 45 -2.42 18.62 -0.24
C ALA A 45 -1.55 18.54 -1.51
N ALA A 46 -0.27 18.19 -1.37
CA ALA A 46 0.63 17.99 -2.50
C ALA A 46 0.15 16.82 -3.39
N PHE A 47 -0.24 15.69 -2.79
CA PHE A 47 -0.82 14.56 -3.49
C PHE A 47 -2.10 14.94 -4.25
N MET A 48 -3.03 15.63 -3.58
CA MET A 48 -4.29 16.04 -4.19
C MET A 48 -4.06 16.93 -5.40
N LYS A 49 -3.19 17.92 -5.30
CA LYS A 49 -2.82 18.80 -6.43
C LYS A 49 -2.23 18.03 -7.62
N ALA A 50 -1.52 16.94 -7.36
CA ALA A 50 -0.88 16.15 -8.41
C ALA A 50 -1.80 15.12 -9.07
N LYS A 51 -2.85 14.65 -8.37
CA LYS A 51 -3.62 13.45 -8.76
C LYS A 51 -5.13 13.64 -8.86
N ILE A 52 -5.68 14.70 -8.26
CA ILE A 52 -7.12 14.94 -8.21
C ILE A 52 -7.46 16.11 -9.15
N MET A 53 -8.48 15.92 -10.00
CA MET A 53 -8.85 16.87 -11.06
C MET A 53 -9.22 18.26 -10.51
N ASN A 54 -10.05 18.31 -9.47
CA ASN A 54 -10.50 19.56 -8.83
C ASN A 54 -10.19 19.54 -7.33
N PRO A 55 -8.90 19.65 -6.94
CA PRO A 55 -8.42 19.31 -5.60
C PRO A 55 -8.98 20.25 -4.53
N ASP A 56 -9.10 21.55 -4.81
CA ASP A 56 -9.55 22.55 -3.83
C ASP A 56 -11.04 22.42 -3.46
N SER A 57 -11.80 21.70 -4.30
CA SER A 57 -13.24 21.50 -4.14
C SER A 57 -13.61 20.08 -3.66
N ALA A 58 -12.60 19.22 -3.51
CA ALA A 58 -12.78 17.84 -3.08
C ALA A 58 -12.99 17.77 -1.56
N GLN A 59 -13.83 16.83 -1.13
CA GLN A 59 -13.96 16.50 0.29
C GLN A 59 -12.86 15.50 0.65
N LYS A 60 -12.26 15.68 1.84
CA LYS A 60 -11.17 14.84 2.34
C LYS A 60 -11.39 14.54 3.82
N GLU A 61 -11.26 13.27 4.18
CA GLU A 61 -11.13 12.82 5.56
C GLU A 61 -9.93 11.86 5.66
N CYS A 62 -9.07 12.05 6.66
CA CYS A 62 -7.89 11.19 6.86
C CYS A 62 -7.92 10.56 8.25
N ALA A 63 -7.69 9.25 8.30
CA ALA A 63 -7.53 8.54 9.56
C ALA A 63 -6.20 8.91 10.25
N PRO A 64 -6.10 8.75 11.59
CA PRO A 64 -4.84 8.93 12.29
C PRO A 64 -3.73 8.02 11.75
N PRO A 65 -2.46 8.48 11.76
CA PRO A 65 -1.33 7.68 11.28
C PRO A 65 -1.15 6.41 12.12
N ARG A 66 -0.99 5.27 11.45
CA ARG A 66 -0.77 3.95 12.07
C ARG A 66 0.47 3.29 11.51
N LYS A 67 1.21 2.53 12.33
CA LYS A 67 2.36 1.77 11.81
C LYS A 67 1.88 0.72 10.82
N ALA A 68 2.48 0.71 9.64
CA ALA A 68 2.17 -0.25 8.60
C ALA A 68 3.43 -0.58 7.78
N TRP A 69 3.32 -1.60 6.96
CA TRP A 69 4.17 -1.79 5.81
C TRP A 69 3.36 -1.76 4.53
N ALA A 70 3.98 -1.32 3.43
CA ALA A 70 3.41 -1.37 2.10
C ALA A 70 4.45 -1.74 1.04
N ARG A 71 4.04 -2.45 -0.01
CA ARG A 71 4.87 -2.69 -1.21
C ARG A 71 4.03 -2.68 -2.46
N GLN A 72 4.58 -2.12 -3.53
CA GLN A 72 3.87 -2.04 -4.80
C GLN A 72 3.61 -3.43 -5.39
N ASN A 73 4.60 -4.32 -5.36
CA ASN A 73 4.50 -5.69 -5.87
C ASN A 73 5.05 -6.68 -4.85
N ALA A 74 4.58 -7.93 -4.90
CA ALA A 74 4.98 -8.96 -3.95
C ALA A 74 6.46 -9.40 -4.06
N ASP A 75 7.12 -9.11 -5.18
CA ASP A 75 8.56 -9.36 -5.40
C ASP A 75 9.46 -8.23 -4.87
N LYS A 76 8.86 -7.12 -4.40
CA LYS A 76 9.60 -5.96 -3.90
C LYS A 76 9.70 -5.97 -2.37
N PRO A 77 10.78 -5.41 -1.81
CA PRO A 77 10.88 -5.23 -0.36
C PRO A 77 9.74 -4.32 0.11
N ALA A 78 9.27 -4.58 1.33
CA ALA A 78 8.25 -3.75 1.95
C ALA A 78 8.87 -2.46 2.51
N ASP A 79 8.20 -1.35 2.26
CA ASP A 79 8.46 -0.08 2.89
C ASP A 79 7.73 -0.04 4.24
N PHE A 80 8.45 0.28 5.31
CA PHE A 80 7.89 0.42 6.65
C PHE A 80 7.75 1.88 7.02
N GLY A 81 6.66 2.23 7.70
CA GLY A 81 6.38 3.61 8.04
C GLY A 81 5.06 3.84 8.75
N TRP A 82 4.67 5.11 8.80
CA TRP A 82 3.37 5.54 9.28
C TRP A 82 2.43 5.71 8.09
N MET A 83 1.38 4.90 8.05
CA MET A 83 0.35 4.95 7.04
C MET A 83 -0.78 5.87 7.47
N VAL A 84 -1.12 6.81 6.60
CA VAL A 84 -2.33 7.63 6.66
C VAL A 84 -3.23 7.21 5.51
N VAL A 85 -4.47 6.83 5.83
CA VAL A 85 -5.49 6.53 4.82
C VAL A 85 -6.41 7.74 4.72
N CYS A 86 -6.57 8.28 3.52
CA CYS A 86 -7.42 9.42 3.25
C CYS A 86 -8.52 9.05 2.25
N ASP A 87 -9.76 9.22 2.67
CA ASP A 87 -10.93 9.14 1.82
C ASP A 87 -11.16 10.48 1.13
N ILE A 88 -11.11 10.46 -0.20
CA ILE A 88 -11.22 11.65 -1.05
C ILE A 88 -12.42 11.49 -1.97
N ASN A 89 -13.34 12.46 -1.90
CA ASN A 89 -14.46 12.58 -2.81
C ASN A 89 -14.20 13.75 -3.77
N ALA A 90 -13.68 13.43 -4.95
CA ALA A 90 -13.34 14.42 -5.95
C ALA A 90 -14.59 14.94 -6.68
N LYS A 91 -14.48 16.13 -7.28
CA LYS A 91 -15.49 16.66 -8.20
C LYS A 91 -15.02 16.53 -9.64
N ASP A 92 -15.94 16.22 -10.55
CA ASP A 92 -15.72 16.32 -11.99
C ASP A 92 -15.74 17.80 -12.46
N ASN A 93 -15.49 18.03 -13.75
CA ASN A 93 -15.51 19.37 -14.35
C ASN A 93 -16.89 20.04 -14.31
N SER A 94 -17.95 19.29 -14.05
CA SER A 94 -19.32 19.82 -13.89
C SER A 94 -19.64 20.13 -12.42
N GLY A 95 -18.71 19.88 -11.49
CA GLY A 95 -18.88 20.09 -10.07
C GLY A 95 -19.58 18.95 -9.32
N ASN A 96 -19.85 17.82 -9.97
CA ASN A 96 -20.49 16.66 -9.36
C ASN A 96 -19.47 15.79 -8.63
N LEU A 97 -19.85 15.22 -7.49
CA LEU A 97 -19.01 14.28 -6.76
C LEU A 97 -18.86 12.96 -7.55
N THR A 98 -17.63 12.49 -7.70
CA THR A 98 -17.29 11.31 -8.51
C THR A 98 -17.33 10.00 -7.72
N GLY A 99 -17.64 10.07 -6.43
CA GLY A 99 -17.54 8.95 -5.49
C GLY A 99 -16.23 8.98 -4.70
N ILE A 100 -16.29 8.37 -3.52
CA ILE A 100 -15.17 8.32 -2.57
C ILE A 100 -14.12 7.31 -3.05
N LYS A 101 -12.85 7.71 -2.99
CA LYS A 101 -11.69 6.85 -3.19
C LYS A 101 -10.75 6.96 -2.00
N SER A 102 -10.29 5.83 -1.48
CA SER A 102 -9.36 5.75 -0.36
C SER A 102 -7.92 5.69 -0.86
N TYR A 103 -7.10 6.65 -0.47
CA TYR A 103 -5.69 6.74 -0.83
C TYR A 103 -4.81 6.46 0.38
N MET A 104 -3.70 5.75 0.15
CA MET A 104 -2.76 5.35 1.19
C MET A 104 -1.46 6.16 1.06
N ILE A 105 -1.08 6.88 2.10
CA ILE A 105 0.12 7.72 2.14
C ILE A 105 1.02 7.20 3.26
N LEU A 106 2.17 6.65 2.88
CA LEU A 106 3.14 6.03 3.76
C LEU A 106 4.33 6.95 3.98
N PHE A 107 4.55 7.35 5.23
CA PHE A 107 5.70 8.14 5.67
C PHE A 107 6.81 7.19 6.11
N THR A 108 7.84 7.03 5.27
CA THR A 108 8.98 6.12 5.49
C THR A 108 10.24 6.91 5.86
N THR A 109 11.28 6.22 6.29
CA THR A 109 12.62 6.82 6.47
C THR A 109 13.23 7.33 5.16
N ASN A 110 12.81 6.77 4.02
CA ASN A 110 13.30 7.11 2.68
C ASN A 110 12.40 8.11 1.93
N GLY A 111 11.42 8.70 2.63
CA GLY A 111 10.47 9.66 2.07
C GLY A 111 9.03 9.18 2.06
N VAL A 112 8.16 9.97 1.44
CA VAL A 112 6.71 9.74 1.42
C VAL A 112 6.34 8.98 0.15
N LYS A 113 5.57 7.90 0.31
CA LYS A 113 5.08 7.06 -0.79
C LYS A 113 3.57 7.07 -0.81
N THR A 114 2.98 7.15 -2.00
CA THR A 114 1.52 7.18 -2.16
C THR A 114 1.07 5.99 -3.00
N TYR A 115 0.05 5.28 -2.54
CA TYR A 115 -0.51 4.12 -3.22
C TYR A 115 -1.96 4.42 -3.63
N ASP A 116 -2.24 4.24 -4.93
CA ASP A 116 -3.57 4.46 -5.51
C ASP A 116 -4.38 3.17 -5.52
N PRO A 117 -5.67 3.21 -5.09
CA PRO A 117 -6.60 2.10 -5.13
C PRO A 117 -6.54 1.24 -6.39
N THR A 118 -6.51 1.90 -7.54
CA THR A 118 -6.63 1.28 -8.87
C THR A 118 -5.43 0.41 -9.22
N THR A 119 -4.27 0.73 -8.65
CA THR A 119 -3.01 0.01 -8.85
C THR A 119 -2.69 -0.96 -7.72
N PHE A 120 -3.28 -0.74 -6.54
CA PHE A 120 -2.82 -1.34 -5.29
C PHE A 120 -3.79 -2.39 -4.72
N PHE A 121 -5.08 -2.31 -5.04
CA PHE A 121 -6.12 -3.13 -4.40
C PHE A 121 -6.46 -4.45 -5.09
N LEU A 122 -5.63 -4.93 -6.02
CA LEU A 122 -5.86 -6.26 -6.61
C LEU A 122 -5.70 -7.38 -5.57
N ASN A 123 -4.88 -7.19 -4.52
CA ASN A 123 -4.83 -8.08 -3.34
C ASN A 123 -4.21 -7.40 -2.09
N ILE A 124 -4.98 -6.59 -1.36
CA ILE A 124 -4.48 -5.77 -0.21
C ILE A 124 -3.60 -6.56 0.76
N ASN A 125 -3.95 -7.82 1.05
CA ASN A 125 -3.25 -8.64 2.05
C ASN A 125 -1.79 -8.96 1.66
N GLU A 126 -1.44 -8.89 0.39
CA GLU A 126 -0.07 -9.13 -0.09
C GLU A 126 0.76 -7.85 -0.21
N HIS A 127 0.08 -6.69 -0.13
CA HIS A 127 0.66 -5.39 -0.45
C HIS A 127 0.69 -4.43 0.74
N VAL A 128 -0.23 -4.53 1.70
CA VAL A 128 -0.28 -3.69 2.92
C VAL A 128 -0.69 -4.47 4.14
N GLN A 129 -0.09 -4.13 5.28
CA GLN A 129 -0.59 -4.56 6.58
C GLN A 129 -0.35 -3.50 7.65
N PHE A 130 -1.36 -3.25 8.47
CA PHE A 130 -1.23 -2.46 9.69
C PHE A 130 -0.73 -3.34 10.82
N LEU A 131 0.34 -2.91 11.49
CA LEU A 131 1.06 -3.73 12.47
C LEU A 131 0.24 -3.99 13.75
N ASP A 132 -0.65 -3.07 14.11
CA ASP A 132 -1.53 -3.18 15.29
C ASP A 132 -2.70 -4.16 15.11
N LEU A 133 -2.90 -4.66 13.88
CA LEU A 133 -3.87 -5.70 13.53
C LEU A 133 -3.24 -7.10 13.42
N ILE A 134 -1.92 -7.22 13.50
CA ILE A 134 -1.24 -8.52 13.48
C ILE A 134 -1.63 -9.30 14.74
N GLY A 135 -2.18 -10.51 14.58
CA GLY A 135 -2.57 -11.40 15.69
C GLY A 135 -3.90 -11.08 16.36
N LYS A 136 -4.65 -10.07 15.91
CA LYS A 136 -6.02 -9.80 16.33
C LYS A 136 -7.00 -10.36 15.29
N LYS A 137 -7.19 -11.67 15.29
CA LYS A 137 -8.26 -12.36 14.56
C LYS A 137 -9.16 -13.07 15.54
#